data_AF-A0A9W3FXC7-F1
#
_entry.id   AF-A0A9W3FXC7-F1
#
_cell.length_a   1.000
_cell.length_b   1.000
_cell.length_c   1.000
_cell.angle_alpha   90.00
_cell.angle_beta   90.00
_cell.angle_gamma   90.00
#
_symmetry.space_group_name_H-M   'P 1'
#
loop_
_entity.id
_entity.type
_entity.pdbx_description
1 polymer ?
#
loop_
_entity_poly.entity_id
_entity_poly.type
_entity_poly.pdbx_seq_one_letter_code
_entity_poly.pdbx_strand_id
1 'polypeptide(L)'
;MAKSLKLLLFAPVACTSLEYNIQVYCLHDPRGALKEVVQLEKQLGGQLIQEPRVLHFKDSYHNLRLSIHDVPSSLWKSKLLVSYQEVPFYHIWNGMQQYLHCTFTLECISPSTSNLACKVWVWQVEGDRQSFNINFNITKDTKFAELLALESEGGGPSPSGPQCLQDPLPHSAEGHYQPGPTL
;
A
#
# COMPACT_ATOMS: atom_id res chain seq x y z
N MET A 1 -0.50 -26.54 -0.23
CA MET A 1 -0.34 -25.35 -1.11
C MET A 1 -0.15 -24.10 -0.26
N ALA A 2 0.31 -22.99 -0.84
CA ALA A 2 0.36 -21.69 -0.16
C ALA A 2 -0.03 -20.56 -1.12
N LYS A 3 -0.64 -19.50 -0.58
CA LYS A 3 -0.99 -18.25 -1.25
C LYS A 3 -0.14 -17.12 -0.68
N SER A 4 0.29 -16.19 -1.52
CA SER A 4 0.96 -14.97 -1.06
C SER A 4 -0.07 -13.94 -0.63
N LEU A 5 -0.02 -13.54 0.64
CA LEU A 5 -0.77 -12.41 1.16
C LEU A 5 0.14 -11.20 1.27
N LYS A 6 -0.33 -10.06 0.77
CA LYS A 6 0.31 -8.76 0.96
C LYS A 6 -0.28 -8.08 2.19
N LEU A 7 0.58 -7.83 3.16
CA LEU A 7 0.25 -7.18 4.42
C LEU A 7 0.56 -5.69 4.32
N LEU A 8 -0.41 -4.85 4.65
CA LEU A 8 -0.30 -3.39 4.60
C LEU A 8 -0.75 -2.79 5.92
N LEU A 9 0.00 -1.82 6.43
CA LEU A 9 -0.33 -1.11 7.65
C LEU A 9 -0.70 0.34 7.34
N PHE A 10 -1.91 0.71 7.70
CA PHE A 10 -2.42 2.08 7.59
C PHE A 10 -2.74 2.66 8.97
N ALA A 11 -2.61 3.97 9.09
CA ALA A 11 -3.08 4.72 10.24
C ALA A 11 -3.45 6.16 9.82
N PRO A 12 -4.31 6.86 10.58
CA PRO A 12 -4.67 8.24 10.30
C PRO A 12 -3.45 9.18 10.24
N VAL A 13 -3.46 10.14 9.32
CA VAL A 13 -2.42 11.17 9.21
C VAL A 13 -2.38 12.13 10.40
N ALA A 14 -3.45 12.15 11.21
CA ALA A 14 -3.58 13.00 12.38
C ALA A 14 -4.34 12.29 13.50
N CYS A 15 -3.93 12.52 14.75
CA CYS A 15 -4.66 12.08 15.92
C CYS A 15 -5.65 13.18 16.34
N THR A 16 -6.85 13.15 15.78
CA THR A 16 -7.91 14.17 16.05
C THR A 16 -8.81 13.80 17.24
N SER A 17 -8.66 12.57 17.74
CA SER A 17 -9.37 12.03 18.90
C SER A 17 -8.36 11.48 19.91
N LEU A 18 -8.84 11.06 21.08
CA LEU A 18 -8.05 10.26 22.01
C LEU A 18 -7.80 8.84 21.46
N GLU A 19 -8.55 8.40 20.46
CA GLU A 19 -8.35 7.11 19.81
C GLU A 19 -7.51 7.22 18.54
N TYR A 20 -6.58 6.28 18.38
CA TYR A 20 -5.74 6.12 17.21
C TYR A 20 -5.80 4.68 16.71
N ASN A 21 -6.19 4.51 15.44
CA ASN A 21 -6.42 3.21 14.84
C ASN A 21 -5.27 2.82 13.92
N ILE A 22 -4.75 1.61 14.08
CA ILE A 22 -3.84 0.98 13.12
C ILE A 22 -4.62 -0.12 12.42
N GLN A 23 -4.76 -0.02 11.10
CA GLN A 23 -5.40 -1.02 10.26
C GLN A 23 -4.35 -1.91 9.59
N VAL A 24 -4.52 -3.22 9.71
CA VAL A 24 -3.68 -4.23 9.05
C VAL A 24 -4.50 -4.92 7.98
N TYR A 25 -4.28 -4.55 6.72
CA TYR A 25 -4.91 -5.20 5.58
C TYR A 25 -4.17 -6.47 5.19
N CYS A 26 -4.92 -7.52 4.90
CA CYS A 26 -4.45 -8.82 4.45
C CYS A 26 -4.99 -9.08 3.05
N LEU A 27 -4.31 -8.55 2.03
CA LEU A 27 -4.76 -8.63 0.66
C LEU A 27 -4.21 -9.89 0.00
N HIS A 28 -5.02 -10.56 -0.80
CA HIS A 28 -4.44 -11.33 -1.90
C HIS A 28 -3.76 -10.31 -2.83
N ASP A 29 -2.78 -10.72 -3.63
CA ASP A 29 -2.14 -9.81 -4.60
C ASP A 29 -2.73 -9.95 -6.01
N PRO A 30 -4.05 -9.76 -6.26
CA PRO A 30 -4.53 -9.61 -7.61
C PRO A 30 -4.11 -8.23 -8.12
N ARG A 31 -3.89 -8.15 -9.44
CA ARG A 31 -3.50 -6.91 -10.13
C ARG A 31 -4.43 -5.75 -9.71
N GLY A 32 -3.89 -4.79 -8.96
CA GLY A 32 -4.58 -3.53 -8.63
C GLY A 32 -5.04 -3.36 -7.17
N ALA A 33 -5.21 -4.43 -6.39
CA ALA A 33 -5.79 -4.32 -5.04
C ALA A 33 -5.01 -3.39 -4.09
N LEU A 34 -3.68 -3.38 -4.20
CA LEU A 34 -2.84 -2.45 -3.44
C LEU A 34 -3.21 -0.99 -3.74
N LYS A 35 -3.31 -0.61 -5.02
CA LYS A 35 -3.59 0.77 -5.43
C LYS A 35 -4.97 1.20 -4.96
N GLU A 36 -5.95 0.31 -5.06
CA GLU A 36 -7.32 0.56 -4.59
C GLU A 36 -7.37 0.82 -3.09
N VAL A 37 -6.69 -0.01 -2.28
CA VAL A 37 -6.65 0.18 -0.82
C VAL A 37 -5.90 1.44 -0.41
N VAL A 38 -4.77 1.75 -1.07
CA VAL A 38 -4.04 3.00 -0.82
C VAL A 38 -4.91 4.21 -1.12
N GLN A 39 -5.66 4.19 -2.23
CA GLN A 39 -6.56 5.27 -2.60
C GLN A 39 -7.75 5.39 -1.64
N LEU A 40 -8.33 4.26 -1.22
CA LEU A 40 -9.41 4.21 -0.22
C LEU A 40 -8.95 4.83 1.10
N GLU A 41 -7.82 4.37 1.64
CA GLU A 41 -7.27 4.87 2.90
C GLU A 41 -6.96 6.36 2.83
N LYS A 42 -6.40 6.83 1.70
CA LYS A 42 -6.18 8.26 1.48
C LYS A 42 -7.47 9.08 1.55
N GLN A 43 -8.58 8.57 1.00
CA GLN A 43 -9.90 9.23 1.09
C GLN A 43 -10.44 9.24 2.52
N LEU A 44 -10.09 8.25 3.34
CA LEU A 44 -10.44 8.15 4.75
C LEU A 44 -9.48 8.92 5.68
N GLY A 45 -8.49 9.62 5.13
CA GLY A 45 -7.47 10.35 5.90
C GLY A 45 -6.40 9.44 6.51
N GLY A 46 -6.27 8.22 6.01
CA GLY A 46 -5.22 7.26 6.35
C GLY A 46 -3.99 7.39 5.46
N GLN A 47 -2.86 6.92 5.98
CA GLN A 47 -1.60 6.79 5.25
C GLN A 47 -0.99 5.42 5.51
N LEU A 48 -0.25 4.90 4.52
CA LEU A 48 0.62 3.75 4.74
C LEU A 48 1.72 4.18 5.73
N ILE A 49 2.01 3.37 6.75
CA ILE A 49 2.99 3.72 7.81
C ILE A 49 4.25 2.85 7.81
N GLN A 50 4.28 1.81 6.97
CA GLN A 50 5.41 0.88 6.82
C GLN A 50 5.40 0.27 5.41
N GLU A 51 6.55 -0.19 4.93
CA GLU A 51 6.64 -0.95 3.67
C GLU A 51 5.76 -2.21 3.71
N PRO A 52 5.07 -2.55 2.59
CA PRO A 52 4.28 -3.77 2.51
C PRO A 52 5.14 -5.02 2.72
N ARG A 53 4.59 -6.03 3.39
CA ARG A 53 5.28 -7.32 3.59
C ARG A 53 4.49 -8.46 2.96
N VAL A 54 5.20 -9.51 2.54
CA VAL A 54 4.56 -10.73 2.03
C VAL A 54 4.56 -11.80 3.10
N LEU A 55 3.41 -12.43 3.32
CA LEU A 55 3.23 -13.59 4.19
C LEU A 55 2.70 -14.76 3.37
N HIS A 56 3.35 -15.92 3.47
CA HIS A 56 2.92 -17.13 2.77
C HIS A 56 1.88 -17.88 3.59
N PHE A 57 0.61 -17.74 3.20
CA PHE A 57 -0.53 -18.35 3.87
C PHE A 57 -0.77 -19.75 3.32
N LYS A 58 -0.58 -20.76 4.16
CA LYS A 58 -0.65 -22.18 3.80
C LYS A 58 -2.08 -22.71 3.89
N ASP A 59 -2.38 -23.70 3.06
CA ASP A 59 -3.60 -24.50 3.13
C ASP A 59 -3.56 -25.48 4.32
N SER A 60 -3.57 -24.94 5.53
CA SER A 60 -3.46 -25.72 6.77
C SER A 60 -4.73 -25.68 7.63
N TYR A 61 -5.79 -25.02 7.15
CA TYR A 61 -7.03 -24.76 7.90
C TYR A 61 -6.86 -23.92 9.18
N HIS A 62 -5.65 -23.45 9.47
CA HIS A 62 -5.37 -22.59 10.61
C HIS A 62 -5.61 -21.11 10.29
N ASN A 63 -6.18 -20.41 11.29
CA ASN A 63 -6.46 -18.99 11.25
C ASN A 63 -5.17 -18.15 11.15
N LEU A 64 -5.32 -16.95 10.60
CA LEU A 64 -4.32 -15.90 10.75
C LEU A 64 -4.52 -15.21 12.10
N ARG A 65 -3.44 -14.88 12.78
CA ARG A 65 -3.40 -14.16 14.05
C ARG A 65 -2.65 -12.86 13.90
N LEU A 66 -3.15 -11.84 14.57
CA LEU A 66 -2.54 -10.52 14.59
C LEU A 66 -2.45 -10.04 16.03
N SER A 67 -1.31 -9.50 16.43
CA SER A 67 -1.14 -8.88 17.75
C SER A 67 -0.36 -7.59 17.68
N ILE A 68 -0.52 -6.77 18.71
CA ILE A 68 0.25 -5.55 18.92
C ILE A 68 0.96 -5.63 20.27
N HIS A 69 2.25 -5.34 20.28
CA HIS A 69 3.15 -5.44 21.42
C HIS A 69 3.93 -4.15 21.60
N ASP A 70 4.62 -4.05 22.74
CA ASP A 70 5.55 -2.97 23.07
C ASP A 70 4.91 -1.57 22.98
N VAL A 71 3.58 -1.48 23.18
CA VAL A 71 2.86 -0.21 23.26
C VAL A 71 3.28 0.50 24.56
N PRO A 72 3.84 1.71 24.51
CA PRO A 72 4.37 2.38 25.69
C PRO A 72 3.23 2.81 26.60
N SER A 73 3.06 2.06 27.69
CA SER A 73 1.97 2.19 28.65
C SER A 73 1.92 3.53 29.37
N SER A 74 2.99 4.34 29.31
CA SER A 74 3.03 5.70 29.82
C SER A 74 2.36 6.73 28.90
N LEU A 75 2.14 6.39 27.62
CA LEU A 75 1.59 7.28 26.61
C LEU A 75 0.30 6.76 25.98
N TRP A 76 0.19 5.43 25.85
CA TRP A 76 -0.85 4.75 25.10
C TRP A 76 -1.40 3.54 25.86
N LYS A 77 -2.68 3.26 25.64
CA LYS A 77 -3.35 2.05 26.10
C LYS A 77 -3.94 1.30 24.92
N SER A 78 -3.63 0.02 24.76
CA SER A 78 -4.31 -0.83 23.76
C SER A 78 -5.71 -1.18 24.25
N LYS A 79 -6.72 -1.04 23.39
CA LYS A 79 -8.10 -1.50 23.66
C LYS A 79 -8.31 -2.98 23.33
N LEU A 80 -7.28 -3.67 22.83
CA LEU A 80 -7.36 -5.10 22.57
C LEU A 80 -7.51 -5.86 23.90
N LEU A 81 -8.68 -6.46 24.13
CA LEU A 81 -9.02 -7.18 25.37
C LEU A 81 -8.37 -8.57 25.47
N VAL A 82 -7.94 -9.11 24.33
CA VAL A 82 -7.31 -10.43 24.18
C VAL A 82 -5.85 -10.26 23.74
N SER A 83 -5.05 -11.31 23.76
CA SER A 83 -3.64 -11.22 23.35
C SER A 83 -3.43 -11.05 21.84
N TYR A 84 -4.42 -11.43 21.02
CA TYR A 84 -4.39 -11.32 19.56
C TYR A 84 -5.80 -11.32 18.96
N GLN A 85 -5.93 -10.76 17.76
CA GLN A 85 -7.10 -10.91 16.88
C GLN A 85 -6.91 -12.12 15.97
N GLU A 86 -8.00 -12.76 15.56
CA GLU A 86 -7.98 -13.85 14.57
C GLU A 86 -8.79 -13.48 13.33
N VAL A 87 -8.28 -13.91 12.18
CA VAL A 87 -9.02 -13.92 10.92
C VAL A 87 -9.23 -15.37 10.51
N PRO A 88 -10.49 -15.82 10.36
CA PRO A 88 -10.80 -17.19 9.99
C PRO A 88 -10.13 -17.61 8.68
N PHE A 89 -9.56 -18.83 8.65
CA PHE A 89 -8.87 -19.37 7.48
C PHE A 89 -9.65 -19.19 6.18
N TYR A 90 -10.94 -19.54 6.18
CA TYR A 90 -11.77 -19.51 4.97
C TYR A 90 -12.06 -18.11 4.44
N HIS A 91 -12.06 -17.08 5.29
CA HIS A 91 -12.23 -15.69 4.84
C HIS A 91 -11.07 -15.25 3.97
N ILE A 92 -9.86 -15.67 4.35
CA ILE A 92 -8.64 -15.46 3.59
C ILE A 92 -8.63 -16.41 2.40
N TRP A 93 -8.64 -17.72 2.63
CA TRP A 93 -8.41 -18.72 1.60
C TRP A 93 -9.35 -18.60 0.40
N ASN A 94 -10.64 -18.29 0.63
CA ASN A 94 -11.61 -18.18 -0.45
C ASN A 94 -11.65 -16.78 -1.08
N GLY A 95 -11.00 -15.77 -0.49
CA GLY A 95 -11.01 -14.39 -1.01
C GLY A 95 -12.39 -13.72 -0.96
N MET A 96 -13.23 -14.08 0.01
CA MET A 96 -14.62 -13.60 0.10
C MET A 96 -14.73 -12.10 0.39
N GLN A 97 -13.69 -11.50 0.96
CA GLN A 97 -13.63 -10.06 1.25
C GLN A 97 -12.41 -9.44 0.58
N GLN A 98 -12.65 -8.48 -0.33
CA GLN A 98 -11.61 -7.85 -1.15
C GLN A 98 -10.58 -7.05 -0.31
N TYR A 99 -11.04 -6.43 0.79
CA TYR A 99 -10.22 -5.55 1.63
C TYR A 99 -10.25 -5.96 3.11
N LEU A 100 -10.04 -7.27 3.34
CA LEU A 100 -9.99 -7.84 4.67
C LEU A 100 -8.92 -7.16 5.52
N HIS A 101 -9.31 -6.62 6.67
CA HIS A 101 -8.40 -5.98 7.60
C HIS A 101 -8.81 -6.21 9.06
N CYS A 102 -7.85 -6.06 9.96
CA CYS A 102 -8.10 -5.93 11.39
C CYS A 102 -7.66 -4.55 11.86
N THR A 103 -8.33 -4.05 12.90
CA THR A 103 -8.03 -2.74 13.48
C THR A 103 -7.54 -2.91 14.90
N PHE A 104 -6.37 -2.34 15.22
CA PHE A 104 -5.93 -2.15 16.60
C PHE A 104 -6.24 -0.72 17.01
N THR A 105 -7.10 -0.56 18.01
CA THR A 105 -7.41 0.75 18.59
C THR A 105 -6.53 1.00 19.80
N LEU A 106 -5.77 2.09 19.74
CA LEU A 106 -4.97 2.62 20.83
C LEU A 106 -5.64 3.88 21.38
N GLU A 107 -5.57 4.07 22.69
CA GLU A 107 -6.09 5.24 23.38
C GLU A 107 -4.92 6.05 23.93
N CYS A 108 -4.88 7.34 23.61
CA CYS A 108 -3.94 8.30 24.16
C CYS A 108 -4.25 8.55 25.63
N ILE A 109 -3.23 8.54 26.48
CA ILE A 109 -3.36 8.94 27.89
C ILE A 109 -3.49 10.47 28.00
N SER A 110 -2.91 11.22 27.04
CA SER A 110 -2.94 12.68 26.99
C SER A 110 -3.27 13.16 25.57
N PRO A 111 -4.04 14.25 25.39
CA PRO A 111 -4.23 14.88 24.08
C PRO A 111 -2.94 15.36 23.41
N SER A 112 -1.85 15.53 24.16
CA SER A 112 -0.54 15.92 23.63
C SER A 112 0.31 14.75 23.11
N THR A 113 -0.15 13.51 23.28
CA THR A 113 0.57 12.33 22.83
C THR A 113 0.66 12.31 21.30
N SER A 114 1.89 12.32 20.77
CA SER A 114 2.14 12.30 19.33
C SER A 114 3.19 11.27 18.90
N ASN A 115 3.96 10.70 19.82
CA ASN A 115 4.94 9.67 19.51
C ASN A 115 4.32 8.29 19.72
N LEU A 116 4.47 7.41 18.74
CA LEU A 116 4.05 6.01 18.83
C LEU A 116 5.23 5.11 18.48
N ALA A 117 5.56 4.22 19.40
CA ALA A 117 6.49 3.12 19.19
C ALA A 117 5.78 1.82 19.57
N CYS A 118 5.68 0.84 18.67
CA CYS A 118 5.08 -0.46 18.97
C CYS A 118 5.49 -1.48 17.92
N LYS A 119 5.12 -2.74 18.14
CA LYS A 119 5.38 -3.83 17.19
C LYS A 119 4.10 -4.58 16.87
N VAL A 120 3.79 -4.68 15.58
CA VAL A 120 2.66 -5.49 15.09
C VAL A 120 3.19 -6.81 14.56
N TRP A 121 2.59 -7.92 14.99
CA TRP A 121 2.87 -9.26 14.48
C TRP A 121 1.68 -9.79 13.70
N VAL A 122 1.98 -10.51 12.62
CA VAL A 122 0.99 -11.22 11.80
C VAL A 122 1.54 -12.60 11.51
N TRP A 123 0.81 -13.66 11.84
CA TRP A 123 1.27 -15.02 11.61
C TRP A 123 0.11 -15.98 11.38
N GLN A 124 0.36 -17.04 10.62
CA GLN A 124 -0.53 -18.19 10.60
C GLN A 124 -0.07 -19.18 11.68
N VAL A 125 -1.00 -19.80 12.41
CA VAL A 125 -0.65 -20.85 13.38
C VAL A 125 0.09 -21.98 12.64
N GLU A 126 1.27 -22.35 13.15
CA GLU A 126 2.20 -23.32 12.53
C GLU A 126 2.69 -22.94 11.11
N GLY A 127 2.55 -21.65 10.75
CA GLY A 127 2.86 -21.14 9.42
C GLY A 127 3.91 -20.03 9.41
N ASP A 128 3.88 -19.25 8.34
CA ASP A 128 4.76 -18.09 8.15
C ASP A 128 4.39 -16.94 9.10
N ARG A 129 5.35 -16.05 9.37
CA ARG A 129 5.19 -14.91 10.28
C ARG A 129 5.88 -13.66 9.75
N GLN A 130 5.25 -12.52 9.96
CA GLN A 130 5.77 -11.20 9.64
C GLN A 130 5.60 -10.26 10.83
N SER A 131 6.45 -9.23 10.88
CA SER A 131 6.32 -8.17 11.88
C SER A 131 6.64 -6.81 11.33
N PHE A 132 6.03 -5.79 11.90
CA PHE A 132 6.24 -4.38 11.60
C PHE A 132 6.71 -3.67 12.87
N ASN A 133 7.87 -3.01 12.80
CA ASN A 133 8.36 -2.17 13.89
C ASN A 133 7.93 -0.74 13.60
N ILE A 134 7.03 -0.22 14.41
CA ILE A 134 6.46 1.10 14.27
C ILE A 134 7.20 2.01 15.23
N ASN A 135 7.74 3.12 14.74
CA ASN A 135 8.36 4.16 15.56
C ASN A 135 8.33 5.49 14.80
N PHE A 136 7.35 6.34 15.09
CA PHE A 136 7.18 7.61 14.40
C PHE A 136 6.43 8.65 15.25
N ASN A 137 6.48 9.90 14.78
CA ASN A 137 5.67 10.98 15.33
C ASN A 137 4.46 11.25 14.41
N ILE A 138 3.25 11.08 14.95
CA ILE A 138 1.98 11.12 14.20
C ILE A 138 1.80 12.43 13.44
N THR A 139 2.24 13.57 13.98
CA THR A 139 2.03 14.87 13.33
C THR A 139 3.13 15.26 12.35
N LYS A 140 4.22 14.48 12.24
CA LYS A 140 5.41 14.85 11.47
C LYS A 140 5.83 13.82 10.41
N ASP A 141 5.47 12.55 10.56
CA ASP A 141 5.95 11.49 9.67
C ASP A 141 4.89 11.10 8.60
N THR A 142 4.99 11.70 7.41
CA THR A 142 4.18 11.39 6.21
C THR A 142 4.95 10.59 5.14
N LYS A 143 6.15 10.12 5.47
CA LYS A 143 7.18 9.62 4.51
C LYS A 143 6.70 8.54 3.54
N PHE A 144 5.88 7.60 4.01
CA PHE A 144 5.40 6.48 3.18
C PHE A 144 4.23 6.85 2.27
N ALA A 145 3.43 7.86 2.64
CA ALA A 145 2.41 8.41 1.75
C ALA A 145 3.06 9.10 0.53
N GLU A 146 4.17 9.78 0.76
CA GLU A 146 4.93 10.49 -0.28
C GLU A 146 5.62 9.51 -1.25
N LEU A 147 6.25 8.44 -0.74
CA LEU A 147 6.88 7.41 -1.58
C LEU A 147 5.88 6.75 -2.53
N LEU A 148 4.70 6.37 -2.04
CA LEU A 148 3.67 5.76 -2.89
C LEU A 148 3.06 6.74 -3.90
N ALA A 149 2.99 8.04 -3.57
CA ALA A 149 2.54 9.06 -4.51
C ALA A 149 3.53 9.20 -5.68
N LEU A 150 4.83 9.21 -5.41
CA LEU A 150 5.89 9.28 -6.42
C LEU A 150 5.89 8.04 -7.33
N GLU A 151 5.64 6.85 -6.79
CA GLU A 151 5.51 5.61 -7.59
C GLU A 151 4.26 5.62 -8.49
N SER A 152 3.20 6.34 -8.10
CA SER A 152 2.00 6.51 -8.92
C SER A 152 2.22 7.48 -10.09
N GLU A 153 3.17 8.41 -9.99
CA GLU A 153 3.50 9.38 -11.05
C GLU A 153 4.52 8.84 -12.07
N GLY A 154 5.04 7.63 -11.90
CA GLY A 154 5.94 6.96 -12.86
C GLY A 154 5.26 6.38 -14.11
N GLY A 155 3.96 6.66 -14.32
CA GLY A 155 3.16 6.07 -15.40
C GLY A 155 2.12 7.04 -15.97
N GLY A 156 2.54 8.19 -16.46
CA GLY A 156 1.72 9.11 -17.27
C GLY A 156 2.43 9.47 -18.58
N PRO A 157 1.70 9.66 -19.71
CA PRO A 157 2.29 9.71 -21.04
C PRO A 157 3.15 10.97 -21.19
N SER A 158 4.36 10.84 -21.72
CA SER A 158 5.20 11.99 -22.08
C SER A 158 4.42 12.96 -22.97
N PRO A 159 4.18 14.21 -22.54
CA PRO A 159 3.79 15.25 -23.46
C PRO A 159 5.06 15.92 -24.02
N SER A 160 4.92 16.49 -25.21
CA SER A 160 5.88 17.37 -25.90
C SER A 160 7.04 16.71 -26.65
N GLY A 161 6.80 16.41 -27.93
CA GLY A 161 7.77 16.74 -28.97
C GLY A 161 7.32 18.05 -29.64
N PRO A 162 8.13 19.12 -29.69
CA PRO A 162 7.75 20.35 -30.36
C PRO A 162 7.76 20.15 -31.89
N GLN A 163 6.83 20.82 -32.57
CA GLN A 163 6.80 20.94 -34.03
C GLN A 163 8.18 21.34 -34.56
N CYS A 164 8.71 20.56 -35.50
CA CYS A 164 9.81 21.00 -36.36
C CYS A 164 9.20 21.43 -37.69
N LEU A 165 8.99 22.74 -37.82
CA LEU A 165 8.56 23.40 -39.04
C LEU A 165 9.83 23.97 -39.74
N GLN A 166 10.03 23.54 -40.99
CA GLN A 166 10.77 24.19 -42.10
C GLN A 166 12.32 24.25 -42.02
N ASP A 167 13.10 24.00 -43.09
CA ASP A 167 13.06 24.64 -44.42
C ASP A 167 13.86 23.84 -45.53
N PRO A 168 13.87 24.29 -46.81
CA PRO A 168 13.95 23.45 -48.03
C PRO A 168 15.35 23.25 -48.64
N LEU A 169 15.48 22.19 -49.46
CA LEU A 169 16.66 21.93 -50.30
C LEU A 169 16.55 22.62 -51.67
N PRO A 170 17.61 23.28 -52.19
CA PRO A 170 17.61 23.86 -53.53
C PRO A 170 18.11 22.88 -54.62
N HIS A 171 17.41 22.95 -55.75
CA HIS A 171 17.81 22.73 -57.15
C HIS A 171 19.13 22.02 -57.53
N SER A 172 19.00 21.00 -58.39
CA SER A 172 19.58 20.90 -59.75
C SER A 172 18.91 19.69 -60.46
N ALA A 173 18.08 19.85 -61.50
CA ALA A 173 18.44 20.00 -62.93
C ALA A 173 19.37 18.85 -63.40
N GLU A 174 19.13 18.01 -64.41
CA GLU A 174 18.27 18.01 -65.61
C GLU A 174 18.04 16.54 -66.06
N GLY A 175 17.08 16.31 -66.96
CA GLY A 175 17.06 15.06 -67.74
C GLY A 175 15.71 14.67 -68.34
N HIS A 176 15.22 15.45 -69.32
CA HIS A 176 14.15 15.05 -70.23
C HIS A 176 14.53 13.80 -71.05
N TYR A 177 13.62 12.81 -71.19
CA TYR A 177 13.00 12.41 -72.47
C TYR A 177 11.98 11.26 -72.28
N GLN A 178 10.74 11.45 -72.75
CA GLN A 178 9.70 10.44 -73.06
C GLN A 178 9.82 10.06 -74.56
N PRO A 179 9.01 9.20 -75.24
CA PRO A 179 7.86 8.35 -74.83
C PRO A 179 7.99 6.88 -75.35
N GLY A 180 7.15 5.92 -74.95
CA GLY A 180 5.91 5.56 -75.66
C GLY A 180 5.78 4.02 -75.83
N PRO A 181 4.57 3.46 -76.08
CA PRO A 181 4.26 2.03 -75.93
C PRO A 181 4.20 1.24 -77.26
N THR A 182 3.73 -0.02 -77.19
CA THR A 182 3.35 -1.00 -78.26
C THR A 182 4.52 -1.93 -78.70
N LEU A 183 4.43 -3.26 -78.80
CA LEU A 183 3.35 -4.25 -78.94
C LEU A 183 3.49 -5.40 -77.91
#